data_AF-A0A8H6YHP6-F1
#
_entry.id   AF-A0A8H6YHP6-F1
#
_cell.length_a   1.000
_cell.length_b   1.000
_cell.length_c   1.000
_cell.angle_alpha   90.00
_cell.angle_beta   90.00
_cell.angle_gamma   90.00
#
_symmetry.space_group_name_H-M   'P 1'
#
loop_
_entity.id
_entity.type
_entity.pdbx_description
1 polymer ?
#
loop_
_entity_poly.entity_id
_entity_poly.type
_entity_poly.pdbx_seq_one_letter_code
_entity_poly.pdbx_strand_id
1 'polypeptide(L)'
;MQNPVSEVGTVVSLLTAAASPEIQKAAFRKYFTSDAGFRHPICHVTPGPGSRDRILAIFQWYRIMSPQLKISTNSVVHDPANNTLILDIVQEFHIRLSPFKPAPSRLLVRLTLREENALQYIAFQEDFYHPDDFMSLLVPPLAPVIRTGLSVASSASAIYARIGQLLGFWTTSGLHETNHAGLYDKSE
;
A
#
# COMPACT_ATOMS: atom_id res chain seq x y z
N MET A 1 -12.01 0.20 -17.14
CA MET A 1 -12.98 0.73 -16.16
C MET A 1 -13.59 1.98 -16.76
N GLN A 2 -14.91 2.15 -16.67
CA GLN A 2 -15.61 3.35 -17.10
C GLN A 2 -15.61 4.38 -15.97
N ASN A 3 -15.84 3.95 -14.74
CA ASN A 3 -15.68 4.73 -13.52
C ASN A 3 -14.72 4.00 -12.57
N PRO A 4 -13.41 4.30 -12.63
CA PRO A 4 -12.41 3.63 -11.82
C PRO A 4 -12.68 3.71 -10.33
N VAL A 5 -13.14 4.85 -9.81
CA VAL A 5 -13.34 5.05 -8.37
C VAL A 5 -14.39 4.10 -7.80
N SER A 6 -15.50 3.91 -8.50
CA SER A 6 -16.55 2.98 -8.06
C SER A 6 -16.25 1.52 -8.36
N GLU A 7 -15.50 1.23 -9.43
CA GLU A 7 -15.26 -0.14 -9.88
C GLU A 7 -14.05 -0.81 -9.22
N VAL A 8 -13.04 -0.04 -8.78
CA VAL A 8 -11.72 -0.59 -8.44
C VAL A 8 -11.75 -1.61 -7.30
N GLY A 9 -12.63 -1.45 -6.31
CA GLY A 9 -12.76 -2.43 -5.21
C GLY A 9 -13.19 -3.83 -5.72
N THR A 10 -14.10 -3.86 -6.69
CA THR A 10 -14.50 -5.10 -7.37
C THR A 10 -13.38 -5.63 -8.25
N VAL A 11 -12.66 -4.75 -8.96
CA VAL A 11 -11.51 -5.13 -9.79
C VAL A 11 -10.42 -5.79 -8.95
N VAL A 12 -10.05 -5.19 -7.82
CA VAL A 12 -9.10 -5.77 -6.86
C VAL A 12 -9.57 -7.15 -6.40
N SER A 13 -10.84 -7.29 -6.03
CA SER A 13 -11.41 -8.58 -5.63
C SER A 13 -11.31 -9.64 -6.73
N LEU A 14 -11.53 -9.27 -8.00
CA LEU A 14 -11.38 -10.18 -9.13
C LEU A 14 -9.92 -10.55 -9.41
N LEU A 15 -8.97 -9.67 -9.13
CA LEU A 15 -7.54 -9.92 -9.36
C LEU A 15 -6.91 -10.80 -8.27
N THR A 16 -7.42 -10.75 -7.03
CA THR A 16 -6.80 -11.42 -5.87
C THR A 16 -7.65 -12.54 -5.28
N ALA A 17 -8.97 -12.35 -5.21
CA ALA A 17 -9.92 -13.21 -4.49
C ALA A 17 -10.99 -13.81 -5.42
N ALA A 18 -10.70 -13.93 -6.73
CA ALA A 18 -11.64 -14.50 -7.69
C ALA A 18 -12.03 -15.95 -7.35
N ALA A 19 -13.28 -16.29 -7.65
CA ALA A 19 -13.84 -17.62 -7.43
C ALA A 19 -13.08 -18.72 -8.21
N SER A 20 -12.55 -18.42 -9.40
CA SER A 20 -11.78 -19.38 -10.20
C SER A 20 -10.51 -18.76 -10.83
N PRO A 21 -9.51 -19.58 -11.19
CA PRO A 21 -8.32 -19.13 -11.93
C PRO A 21 -8.66 -18.48 -13.29
N GLU A 22 -9.71 -18.95 -13.96
CA GLU A 22 -10.16 -18.41 -15.25
C GLU A 22 -10.68 -16.98 -15.09
N ILE A 23 -11.45 -16.71 -14.02
CA ILE A 23 -11.94 -15.36 -13.70
C ILE A 23 -10.76 -14.44 -13.40
N GLN A 24 -9.80 -14.90 -12.59
CA GLN A 24 -8.61 -14.12 -12.26
C GLN A 24 -7.82 -13.76 -13.52
N LYS A 25 -7.54 -14.75 -14.38
CA LYS A 25 -6.83 -14.55 -15.65
C LYS A 25 -7.58 -13.58 -16.56
N ALA A 26 -8.90 -13.73 -16.69
CA ALA A 26 -9.73 -12.82 -17.47
C ALA A 26 -9.70 -11.39 -16.92
N ALA A 27 -9.69 -11.22 -15.59
CA ALA A 27 -9.57 -9.92 -14.95
C ALA A 27 -8.25 -9.22 -15.29
N PHE A 28 -7.12 -9.94 -15.26
CA PHE A 28 -5.83 -9.37 -15.71
C PHE A 28 -5.89 -8.94 -17.18
N ARG A 29 -6.50 -9.73 -18.07
CA ARG A 29 -6.65 -9.34 -19.48
C ARG A 29 -7.55 -8.13 -19.69
N LYS A 30 -8.58 -7.98 -18.86
CA LYS A 30 -9.58 -6.91 -18.96
C LYS A 30 -9.11 -5.59 -18.34
N TYR A 31 -8.39 -5.64 -17.21
CA TYR A 31 -8.13 -4.45 -16.40
C TYR A 31 -6.68 -3.98 -16.43
N PHE A 32 -5.71 -4.82 -16.79
CA PHE A 32 -4.31 -4.40 -16.97
C PHE A 32 -4.00 -4.13 -18.44
N THR A 33 -3.20 -3.08 -18.66
CA THR A 33 -2.56 -2.82 -19.96
C THR A 33 -1.61 -3.98 -20.34
N SER A 34 -1.36 -4.17 -21.64
CA SER A 34 -0.55 -5.28 -22.13
C SER A 34 0.91 -5.28 -21.65
N ASP A 35 1.40 -4.09 -21.31
CA ASP A 35 2.75 -3.69 -20.95
C ASP A 35 2.83 -3.14 -19.51
N ALA A 36 1.87 -3.49 -18.65
CA ALA A 36 1.79 -2.99 -17.28
C ALA A 36 3.02 -3.30 -16.42
N GLY A 37 3.30 -2.45 -15.43
CA GLY A 37 4.30 -2.69 -14.39
C GLY A 37 3.73 -3.10 -13.04
N PHE A 38 4.59 -3.65 -12.18
CA PHE A 38 4.22 -4.07 -10.84
C PHE A 38 5.39 -3.93 -9.87
N ARG A 39 5.12 -3.47 -8.65
CA ARG A 39 6.12 -3.40 -7.58
C ARG A 39 5.50 -3.81 -6.26
N HIS A 40 6.09 -4.82 -5.65
CA HIS A 40 5.76 -5.32 -4.33
C HIS A 40 7.06 -5.33 -3.49
N PRO A 41 7.00 -5.24 -2.15
CA PRO A 41 8.13 -5.48 -1.26
C PRO A 41 9.12 -6.61 -1.62
N ILE A 42 8.67 -7.69 -2.29
CA ILE A 42 9.52 -8.86 -2.60
C ILE A 42 9.70 -9.15 -4.09
N CYS A 43 9.01 -8.44 -4.98
CA CYS A 43 9.13 -8.69 -6.41
C CYS A 43 8.78 -7.44 -7.23
N HIS A 44 9.27 -7.41 -8.47
CA HIS A 44 9.09 -6.28 -9.37
C HIS A 44 8.99 -6.76 -10.81
N VAL A 45 8.13 -6.11 -11.59
CA VAL A 45 8.00 -6.30 -13.03
C VAL A 45 8.11 -4.95 -13.71
N THR A 46 9.17 -4.77 -14.50
CA THR A 46 9.33 -3.60 -15.36
C THR A 46 8.26 -3.61 -16.47
N PRO A 47 7.59 -2.47 -16.75
CA PRO A 47 6.69 -2.31 -17.89
C PRO A 47 7.35 -2.71 -19.21
N GLY A 48 6.60 -3.35 -20.11
CA GLY A 48 7.07 -3.72 -21.44
C GLY A 48 6.44 -4.99 -22.01
N PRO A 49 6.88 -5.47 -23.19
CA PRO A 49 6.29 -6.64 -23.83
C PRO A 49 6.21 -7.87 -22.91
N GLY A 50 5.02 -8.45 -22.82
CA GLY A 50 4.73 -9.63 -22.00
C GLY A 50 4.75 -9.39 -20.48
N SER A 51 4.88 -8.15 -20.01
CA SER A 51 4.94 -7.86 -18.57
C SER A 51 3.64 -8.21 -17.85
N ARG A 52 2.48 -8.00 -18.47
CA ARG A 52 1.18 -8.42 -17.92
C ARG A 52 1.12 -9.92 -17.60
N ASP A 53 1.78 -10.75 -18.39
CA ASP A 53 1.80 -12.21 -18.20
C ASP A 53 2.70 -12.60 -17.03
N ARG A 54 3.81 -11.86 -16.86
CA ARG A 54 4.68 -11.99 -15.68
C ARG A 54 3.96 -11.57 -14.40
N ILE A 55 3.18 -10.49 -14.45
CA ILE A 55 2.34 -10.07 -13.32
C ILE A 55 1.30 -11.16 -13.00
N LEU A 56 0.59 -11.66 -14.02
CA LEU A 56 -0.36 -12.77 -13.82
C LEU A 56 0.31 -14.00 -13.19
N ALA A 57 1.52 -14.37 -13.59
CA ALA A 57 2.26 -15.48 -12.99
C ALA A 57 2.55 -15.28 -11.49
N ILE A 58 2.83 -14.04 -11.07
CA ILE A 58 3.00 -13.70 -9.64
C ILE A 58 1.69 -13.94 -8.89
N PHE A 59 0.56 -13.44 -9.39
CA PHE A 59 -0.74 -13.61 -8.75
C PHE A 59 -1.25 -15.06 -8.78
N GLN A 60 -0.89 -15.83 -9.81
CA GLN A 60 -1.10 -17.28 -9.84
C GLN A 60 -0.32 -17.96 -8.71
N TRP A 61 0.95 -17.59 -8.52
CA TRP A 61 1.76 -18.10 -7.41
C TRP A 61 1.15 -17.73 -6.06
N TYR A 62 0.66 -16.50 -5.90
CA TYR A 62 -0.02 -16.08 -4.67
C TYR A 62 -1.27 -16.90 -4.40
N ARG A 63 -2.07 -17.22 -5.42
CA ARG A 63 -3.23 -18.11 -5.30
C ARG A 63 -2.82 -19.54 -4.93
N ILE A 64 -1.72 -20.05 -5.48
CA ILE A 64 -1.17 -21.36 -5.11
C ILE A 64 -0.76 -21.34 -3.63
N MET A 65 -0.03 -20.31 -3.20
CA MET A 65 0.38 -20.16 -1.81
C MET A 65 -0.80 -19.99 -0.85
N SER A 66 -1.87 -19.29 -1.23
CA SER A 66 -3.05 -19.04 -0.37
C SER A 66 -4.35 -19.24 -1.14
N PRO A 67 -4.90 -20.48 -1.19
CA PRO A 67 -6.11 -20.79 -1.96
C PRO A 67 -7.37 -20.06 -1.47
N GLN A 68 -7.42 -19.74 -0.17
CA GLN A 68 -8.49 -18.99 0.45
C GLN A 68 -7.92 -17.64 0.87
N LEU A 69 -8.14 -16.62 0.03
CA LEU A 69 -7.73 -15.24 0.26
C LEU A 69 -8.98 -14.41 0.51
N LYS A 70 -8.99 -13.64 1.60
CA LYS A 70 -10.00 -12.60 1.82
C LYS A 70 -9.35 -11.24 1.64
N ILE A 71 -10.07 -10.33 1.00
CA ILE A 71 -9.61 -8.97 0.76
C ILE A 71 -10.78 -8.01 0.94
N SER A 72 -10.51 -6.85 1.53
CA SER A 72 -11.47 -5.77 1.69
C SER A 72 -10.81 -4.44 1.31
N THR A 73 -11.49 -3.67 0.45
CA THR A 73 -11.10 -2.29 0.16
C THR A 73 -11.80 -1.37 1.14
N ASN A 74 -11.05 -0.71 2.02
CA ASN A 74 -11.58 0.17 3.05
C ASN A 74 -11.89 1.56 2.50
N SER A 75 -11.00 2.10 1.67
CA SER A 75 -11.19 3.41 1.03
C SER A 75 -10.44 3.48 -0.30
N VAL A 76 -10.92 4.39 -1.15
CA VAL A 76 -10.34 4.70 -2.46
C VAL A 76 -10.19 6.21 -2.55
N VAL A 77 -8.98 6.68 -2.81
CA VAL A 77 -8.66 8.08 -3.09
C VAL A 77 -8.26 8.18 -4.56
N HIS A 78 -8.84 9.14 -5.27
CA HIS A 78 -8.50 9.41 -6.67
C HIS A 78 -7.73 10.72 -6.78
N ASP A 79 -6.56 10.64 -7.38
CA ASP A 79 -5.77 11.78 -7.80
C ASP A 79 -5.87 11.91 -9.33
N PRO A 80 -6.78 12.78 -9.84
CA PRO A 80 -7.01 12.94 -11.27
C PRO A 80 -5.83 13.62 -11.97
N ALA A 81 -5.02 14.41 -11.27
CA ALA A 81 -3.89 15.12 -11.89
C ALA A 81 -2.79 14.14 -12.34
N ASN A 82 -2.60 13.06 -11.58
CA ASN A 82 -1.63 12.01 -11.89
C ASN A 82 -2.29 10.74 -12.49
N ASN A 83 -3.61 10.76 -12.72
CA ASN A 83 -4.41 9.59 -13.11
C ASN A 83 -4.14 8.37 -12.23
N THR A 84 -4.16 8.55 -10.91
CA THR A 84 -3.82 7.49 -9.95
C THR A 84 -4.91 7.24 -8.94
N LEU A 85 -5.08 5.97 -8.56
CA LEU A 85 -5.90 5.55 -7.44
C LEU A 85 -4.99 5.11 -6.30
N ILE A 86 -5.31 5.53 -5.09
CA ILE A 86 -4.69 5.04 -3.86
C ILE A 86 -5.77 4.30 -3.08
N LEU A 87 -5.53 3.03 -2.82
CA LEU A 87 -6.45 2.16 -2.13
C LEU A 87 -5.89 1.79 -0.77
N ASP A 88 -6.73 1.86 0.24
CA ASP A 88 -6.50 1.27 1.54
C ASP A 88 -7.15 -0.11 1.57
N ILE A 89 -6.33 -1.15 1.71
CA ILE A 89 -6.76 -2.53 1.63
C ILE A 89 -6.33 -3.29 2.88
N VAL A 90 -7.18 -4.20 3.33
CA VAL A 90 -6.81 -5.26 4.27
C VAL A 90 -7.00 -6.60 3.59
N GLN A 91 -6.02 -7.49 3.73
CA GLN A 91 -6.11 -8.86 3.25
C GLN A 91 -5.74 -9.87 4.33
N GLU A 92 -6.36 -11.03 4.26
CA GLU A 92 -6.07 -12.20 5.10
C GLU A 92 -5.47 -13.27 4.17
N PHE A 93 -4.15 -13.38 4.17
CA PHE A 93 -3.39 -14.33 3.35
C PHE A 93 -2.95 -15.50 4.22
N HIS A 94 -3.31 -16.72 3.85
CA HIS A 94 -2.88 -17.92 4.55
C HIS A 94 -1.97 -18.77 3.68
N ILE A 95 -0.67 -18.74 3.97
CA ILE A 95 0.29 -19.63 3.32
C ILE A 95 -0.08 -21.09 3.63
N ARG A 96 -0.34 -21.89 2.60
CA ARG A 96 -0.87 -23.27 2.61
C ARG A 96 -0.14 -24.21 3.57
N LEU A 97 1.17 -24.05 3.71
CA LEU A 97 2.01 -24.90 4.56
C LEU A 97 2.41 -24.24 5.89
N SER A 98 1.89 -23.05 6.19
CA SER A 98 2.18 -22.36 7.44
C SER A 98 1.41 -23.00 8.59
N PRO A 99 2.06 -23.28 9.73
CA PRO A 99 1.38 -23.76 10.94
C PRO A 99 0.64 -22.64 11.69
N PHE A 100 0.79 -21.39 11.27
CA PHE A 100 0.23 -20.22 11.96
C PHE A 100 -1.13 -19.84 11.39
N LYS A 101 -2.04 -19.40 12.26
CA LYS A 101 -3.29 -18.77 11.83
C LYS A 101 -2.98 -17.52 11.01
N PRO A 102 -3.70 -17.26 9.90
CA PRO A 102 -3.52 -16.02 9.16
C PRO A 102 -3.87 -14.82 10.04
N ALA A 103 -3.26 -13.68 9.74
CA ALA A 103 -3.54 -12.41 10.38
C ALA A 103 -3.93 -11.37 9.32
N PRO A 104 -4.78 -10.39 9.68
CA PRO A 104 -5.02 -9.24 8.81
C PRO A 104 -3.71 -8.51 8.51
N SER A 105 -3.47 -8.24 7.25
CA SER A 105 -2.34 -7.45 6.75
C SER A 105 -2.89 -6.26 5.98
N ARG A 106 -2.63 -5.05 6.48
CA ARG A 106 -3.02 -3.81 5.82
C ARG A 106 -1.94 -3.36 4.83
N LEU A 107 -2.38 -2.85 3.68
CA LEU A 107 -1.50 -2.24 2.68
C LEU A 107 -2.15 -1.03 2.03
N LEU A 108 -1.30 -0.15 1.51
CA LEU A 108 -1.71 0.85 0.53
C LEU A 108 -1.33 0.36 -0.87
N VAL A 109 -2.27 0.41 -1.80
CA VAL A 109 -2.02 0.10 -3.21
C VAL A 109 -2.14 1.37 -4.03
N ARG A 110 -1.07 1.75 -4.73
CA ARG A 110 -1.09 2.82 -5.72
C ARG A 110 -1.23 2.23 -7.11
N LEU A 111 -2.32 2.55 -7.79
CA LEU A 111 -2.56 2.18 -9.17
C LEU A 111 -2.37 3.42 -10.06
N THR A 112 -1.43 3.34 -10.99
CA THR A 112 -1.34 4.31 -12.10
C THR A 112 -2.23 3.83 -13.23
N LEU A 113 -3.17 4.67 -13.64
CA LEU A 113 -4.10 4.37 -14.71
C LEU A 113 -3.62 4.92 -16.05
N ARG A 114 -4.00 4.23 -17.13
CA ARG A 114 -3.83 4.69 -18.51
C ARG A 114 -5.13 4.53 -19.26
N GLU A 115 -5.51 5.59 -19.97
CA GLU A 115 -6.70 5.55 -20.83
C GLU A 115 -6.35 4.95 -22.20
N GLU A 116 -7.14 3.96 -22.63
CA GLU A 116 -7.08 3.37 -23.96
C GLU A 116 -8.52 3.17 -24.46
N ASN A 117 -8.85 3.68 -25.64
CA ASN A 117 -10.21 3.55 -26.22
C ASN A 117 -11.34 3.97 -25.26
N ALA A 118 -11.18 5.12 -24.57
CA ALA A 118 -12.11 5.66 -23.58
C ALA A 118 -12.35 4.76 -22.34
N LEU A 119 -11.46 3.80 -22.08
CA LEU A 119 -11.46 2.96 -20.89
C LEU A 119 -10.18 3.14 -20.11
N GLN A 120 -10.29 3.15 -18.79
CA GLN A 120 -9.14 3.24 -17.88
C GLN A 120 -8.63 1.84 -17.53
N TYR A 121 -7.33 1.63 -17.69
CA TYR A 121 -6.62 0.38 -17.40
C TYR A 121 -5.53 0.62 -16.35
N ILE A 122 -5.18 -0.42 -15.60
CA ILE A 122 -4.04 -0.40 -14.69
C ILE A 122 -2.76 -0.53 -15.52
N ALA A 123 -1.96 0.53 -15.54
CA ALA A 123 -0.66 0.58 -16.20
C ALA A 123 0.47 0.27 -15.23
N PHE A 124 0.30 0.57 -13.95
CA PHE A 124 1.27 0.23 -12.93
C PHE A 124 0.58 0.00 -11.59
N GLN A 125 0.98 -1.04 -10.86
CA GLN A 125 0.55 -1.27 -9.48
C GLN A 125 1.76 -1.27 -8.53
N GLU A 126 1.67 -0.51 -7.44
CA GLU A 126 2.64 -0.50 -6.34
C GLU A 126 1.96 -0.86 -5.03
N ASP A 127 2.53 -1.82 -4.31
CA ASP A 127 2.03 -2.28 -3.02
C ASP A 127 2.96 -1.80 -1.89
N PHE A 128 2.42 -1.07 -0.94
CA PHE A 128 3.14 -0.53 0.22
C PHE A 128 2.60 -1.15 1.50
N TYR A 129 3.48 -1.84 2.22
CA TYR A 129 3.18 -2.41 3.53
C TYR A 129 3.98 -1.69 4.59
N HIS A 130 3.38 -1.52 5.75
CA HIS A 130 4.16 -1.26 6.94
C HIS A 130 4.90 -2.56 7.35
N PRO A 131 6.11 -2.49 7.96
CA PRO A 131 6.90 -3.69 8.23
C PRO A 131 6.20 -4.77 9.07
N ASP A 132 5.41 -4.40 10.07
CA ASP A 132 4.65 -5.37 10.89
C ASP A 132 3.45 -5.94 10.13
N ASP A 133 2.74 -5.14 9.34
CA ASP A 133 1.70 -5.64 8.41
C ASP A 133 2.28 -6.63 7.39
N PHE A 134 3.49 -6.37 6.89
CA PHE A 134 4.17 -7.30 5.99
C PHE A 134 4.55 -8.60 6.69
N MET A 135 4.93 -8.55 7.97
CA MET A 135 5.12 -9.76 8.76
C MET A 135 3.80 -10.46 9.08
N SER A 136 2.70 -9.74 9.30
CA SER A 136 1.35 -10.34 9.41
C SER A 136 0.96 -11.15 8.17
N LEU A 137 1.46 -10.76 6.99
CA LEU A 137 1.27 -11.49 5.74
C LEU A 137 2.09 -12.79 5.66
N LEU A 138 3.36 -12.73 6.09
CA LEU A 138 4.32 -13.82 5.89
C LEU A 138 4.43 -14.77 7.08
N VAL A 139 4.63 -14.22 8.28
CA VAL A 139 4.88 -14.96 9.52
C VAL A 139 4.23 -14.18 10.67
N PRO A 140 2.90 -14.35 10.90
CA PRO A 140 2.14 -13.54 11.85
C PRO A 140 2.76 -13.40 13.26
N PRO A 141 3.37 -14.45 13.85
CA PRO A 141 4.04 -14.30 15.16
C PRO A 141 5.18 -13.27 15.20
N LEU A 142 5.77 -12.89 14.06
CA LEU A 142 6.83 -11.88 14.00
C LEU A 142 6.30 -10.44 13.98
N ALA A 143 5.04 -10.20 13.61
CA ALA A 143 4.45 -8.87 13.61
C ALA A 143 4.59 -8.12 14.95
N PRO A 144 4.26 -8.71 16.12
CA PRO A 144 4.48 -8.03 17.40
C PRO A 144 5.96 -7.77 17.70
N VAL A 145 6.88 -8.63 17.26
CA VAL A 145 8.32 -8.43 17.44
C VAL A 145 8.80 -7.21 16.65
N ILE A 146 8.37 -7.09 15.39
CA ILE A 146 8.68 -5.90 14.57
C ILE A 146 8.09 -4.64 15.21
N ARG A 147 6.84 -4.69 15.66
CA ARG A 147 6.19 -3.55 16.32
C ARG A 147 6.94 -3.12 17.59
N THR A 148 7.37 -4.06 18.43
CA THR A 148 8.19 -3.77 19.60
C THR A 148 9.53 -3.15 19.20
N GLY A 149 10.18 -3.67 18.16
CA GLY A 149 11.42 -3.09 17.62
C GLY A 149 11.25 -1.64 17.17
N LEU A 150 10.15 -1.33 16.48
CA LEU A 150 9.82 0.04 16.05
C LEU A 150 9.60 0.98 17.25
N SER A 151 8.95 0.51 18.31
CA SER A 151 8.76 1.27 19.56
C SER A 151 10.09 1.53 20.29
N VAL A 152 10.98 0.54 20.32
CA VAL A 152 12.34 0.69 20.87
C VAL A 152 13.14 1.70 20.06
N ALA A 153 13.09 1.64 18.73
CA ALA A 153 13.76 2.59 17.84
C ALA A 153 13.25 4.03 18.05
N SER A 154 11.95 4.21 18.26
CA SER A 154 11.35 5.51 18.59
C SER A 154 11.89 6.05 19.92
N SER A 155 11.98 5.17 20.94
CA SER A 155 12.52 5.53 22.26
C SER A 155 14.00 5.90 22.19
N ALA A 156 14.81 5.12 21.46
CA ALA A 156 16.22 5.40 21.24
C ALA A 156 16.40 6.74 20.50
N SER A 157 15.59 7.01 19.48
CA SER A 157 15.61 8.28 18.75
C SER A 157 15.33 9.47 19.67
N ALA A 158 14.38 9.35 20.60
CA ALA A 158 14.12 10.39 21.59
C ALA A 158 15.30 10.61 22.56
N ILE A 159 15.96 9.54 22.99
CA ILE A 159 17.16 9.62 23.84
C ILE A 159 18.31 10.30 23.10
N TYR A 160 18.58 9.89 21.86
CA TYR A 160 19.63 10.49 21.04
C TYR A 160 19.34 11.95 20.70
N ALA A 161 18.07 12.31 20.46
CA ALA A 161 17.68 13.70 20.27
C ALA A 161 18.00 14.56 21.50
N ARG A 162 17.73 14.07 22.73
CA ARG A 162 18.09 14.78 23.97
C ARG A 162 19.59 14.94 24.14
N ILE A 163 20.37 13.90 23.84
CA ILE A 163 21.84 13.98 23.85
C ILE A 163 22.31 15.02 22.83
N GLY A 164 21.76 15.01 21.62
CA GLY A 164 22.07 15.99 20.58
C GLY A 164 21.75 17.44 20.99
N GLN A 165 20.62 17.64 21.69
CA GLN A 165 20.25 18.95 22.26
C GLN A 165 21.24 19.41 23.33
N LEU A 166 21.65 18.52 24.24
CA LEU A 166 22.63 18.83 25.29
C LEU A 166 24.02 19.17 24.72
N LEU A 167 24.42 18.50 23.64
CA LEU A 167 25.67 18.76 22.94
C LEU A 167 25.61 19.98 22.01
N GLY A 168 24.46 20.66 21.92
CA GLY A 168 24.28 21.86 21.12
C GLY A 168 24.04 21.61 19.62
N PHE A 169 23.89 20.35 19.19
CA PHE A 169 23.59 20.02 17.78
C PHE A 169 22.17 20.40 17.36
N TRP A 170 21.27 20.55 18.32
CA TRP A 170 19.92 21.07 18.11
C TRP A 170 19.52 22.00 19.25
N THR A 171 19.77 23.29 19.09
CA THR A 171 19.32 24.32 20.02
C THR A 171 18.24 25.16 19.36
N THR A 172 17.03 25.15 19.92
CA THR A 172 16.03 26.17 19.58
C THR A 172 16.46 27.46 20.29
N SER A 173 16.79 28.51 19.54
CA SER A 173 16.95 29.85 20.11
C SER A 173 15.68 30.18 20.91
N GLY A 174 15.82 30.38 22.22
CA GLY A 174 14.70 30.52 23.13
C GLY A 174 13.79 31.70 22.79
N LEU A 175 12.58 31.64 23.35
CA LEU A 175 11.82 32.78 23.88
C LEU A 175 12.52 34.13 23.66
N HIS A 176 12.29 34.75 22.51
CA HIS A 176 12.34 36.19 22.37
C HIS A 176 10.91 36.64 22.15
N GLU A 177 10.37 37.30 23.17
CA GLU A 177 9.13 38.04 23.11
C GLU A 177 9.12 38.93 21.87
N THR A 178 8.07 38.79 21.05
CA THR A 178 7.44 39.94 20.42
C THR A 178 5.97 39.89 20.78
N ASN A 179 5.59 40.79 21.70
CA ASN A 179 4.24 41.32 21.83
C ASN A 179 3.69 41.61 20.42
N HIS A 180 2.92 40.68 19.86
CA HIS A 180 1.95 41.03 18.83
C HIS A 180 0.64 41.26 19.57
N ALA A 181 0.41 42.54 19.88
CA ALA A 181 -0.93 43.08 20.08
C ALA A 181 -1.88 42.39 19.09
N GLY A 182 -2.97 41.84 19.61
CA GLY A 182 -3.94 41.09 18.83
C GLY A 182 -4.39 41.89 17.62
N LEU A 183 -4.35 41.25 16.46
CA LEU A 183 -4.80 41.73 15.15
C LEU A 183 -6.33 41.97 15.05
N TYR A 184 -7.01 42.22 16.18
CA TYR A 184 -8.47 42.41 16.24
C TYR A 184 -8.92 43.65 17.02
N ASP A 185 -8.03 44.54 17.42
CA ASP A 185 -8.45 45.79 18.07
C ASP A 185 -8.51 46.96 17.08
N LYS A 186 -9.36 46.81 16.04
CA LYS A 186 -9.96 47.92 15.28
C LYS A 186 -11.24 47.43 14.58
N SER A 187 -12.37 47.64 15.22
CA SER A 187 -13.62 47.96 14.53
C SER A 187 -14.47 48.84 15.45
N GLU A 188 -14.94 49.93 14.86
CA GLU A 188 -15.67 51.08 15.41
C GLU A 188 -16.89 50.74 16.28
#